data_AF-A0A496LF59-F1
#
_entry.id   AF-A0A496LF59-F1
#
_cell.length_a   1.000
_cell.length_b   1.000
_cell.length_c   1.000
_cell.angle_alpha   90.00
_cell.angle_beta   90.00
_cell.angle_gamma   90.00
#
_symmetry.space_group_name_H-M   'P 1'
#
loop_
_entity.id
_entity.type
_entity.pdbx_description
1 polymer ?
#
loop_
_entity_poly.entity_id
_entity_poly.type
_entity_poly.pdbx_seq_one_letter_code
_entity_poly.pdbx_strand_id
1 'polypeptide(L)'
;VAIGGDPLYIWCGQAPLPKGVFELLLYGFIRKEPAKLVKSLTNEIYVPHDADYVIEGFVDTDKFELEGPFGDHTGFYTPIEPFPVMEVTAITSKREPLFHATVVGKPPLEDKYMGWATERIFLPLLRTTVPELLDYNMPENGVFHNLILAKINALYPAHAKQAMHAFWGVGQMSFVKHAVFVGEDAPNLSDYDALTEHILNRFGKNALLISEGVCDQLDHASPNSCFGGKLGIDATQDFSAPAPMLLDDAALLAKFKEIEPNLTQLVQFKTNTKTPICVVKFDKNRLVKEVFEELLKFKEHFKLLVFVGSENRLENPYMLLWRVTNNIDALRDIYVREGAVCIDATAKGEAEGYTRGWPLQTDCDRDVVANLIKRGIVKDEPELFSKFEIFG
;
A
#
# COMPACT_ATOMS: atom_id res chain seq x y z
N VAL A 1 18.08 -17.78 12.06
CA VAL A 1 17.71 -17.38 10.67
C VAL A 1 18.09 -18.50 9.71
N ALA A 2 17.18 -18.93 8.83
CA ALA A 2 17.47 -19.92 7.79
C ALA A 2 17.30 -19.27 6.42
N ILE A 3 18.26 -19.48 5.52
CA ILE A 3 18.28 -18.91 4.16
C ILE A 3 18.31 -20.07 3.17
N GLY A 4 17.36 -20.07 2.22
CA GLY A 4 17.22 -21.09 1.20
C GLY A 4 16.54 -22.39 1.66
N GLY A 5 16.85 -23.49 0.97
CA GLY A 5 16.11 -24.74 1.03
C GLY A 5 14.86 -24.76 0.15
N ASP A 6 13.86 -25.56 0.52
CA ASP A 6 12.57 -25.58 -0.19
C ASP A 6 11.95 -24.16 -0.26
N PRO A 7 11.67 -23.63 -1.46
CA PRO A 7 11.11 -22.28 -1.64
C PRO A 7 9.81 -22.03 -0.87
N LEU A 8 9.05 -23.08 -0.55
CA LEU A 8 7.81 -22.96 0.20
C LEU A 8 8.04 -22.46 1.64
N TYR A 9 9.22 -22.68 2.23
CA TYR A 9 9.53 -22.14 3.56
C TYR A 9 9.47 -20.62 3.60
N ILE A 10 9.91 -19.95 2.53
CA ILE A 10 9.88 -18.48 2.42
C ILE A 10 8.44 -18.00 2.51
N TRP A 11 7.55 -18.57 1.70
CA TRP A 11 6.13 -18.19 1.72
C TRP A 11 5.44 -18.56 3.04
N CYS A 12 5.71 -19.74 3.60
CA CYS A 12 5.14 -20.13 4.90
C CYS A 12 5.58 -19.21 6.05
N GLY A 13 6.82 -18.72 6.02
CA GLY A 13 7.35 -17.82 7.04
C GLY A 13 6.67 -16.45 7.10
N GLN A 14 6.03 -16.01 6.00
CA GLN A 14 5.29 -14.76 5.94
C GLN A 14 3.75 -14.94 6.00
N ALA A 15 3.26 -16.18 5.96
CA ALA A 15 1.83 -16.43 5.84
C ALA A 15 1.07 -15.93 7.10
N PRO A 16 -0.09 -15.25 6.96
CA PRO A 16 -0.88 -14.67 8.06
C PRO A 16 -1.59 -15.74 8.90
N LEU A 17 -0.84 -16.65 9.52
CA LEU A 17 -1.39 -17.69 10.37
C LEU A 17 -1.87 -17.13 11.72
N PRO A 18 -2.90 -17.73 12.33
CA PRO A 18 -3.31 -17.38 13.69
C PRO A 18 -2.15 -17.53 14.68
N LYS A 19 -2.08 -16.62 15.65
CA LYS A 19 -1.07 -16.66 16.71
C LYS A 19 -1.05 -18.04 17.39
N GLY A 20 0.15 -18.61 17.53
CA GLY A 20 0.37 -19.91 18.16
C GLY A 20 0.31 -21.10 17.18
N VAL A 21 -0.03 -20.89 15.91
CA VAL A 21 0.12 -21.89 14.85
C VAL A 21 1.55 -21.83 14.33
N PHE A 22 2.24 -22.97 14.32
CA PHE A 22 3.59 -23.07 13.79
C PHE A 22 3.59 -23.08 12.26
N GLU A 23 4.39 -22.22 11.64
CA GLU A 23 4.41 -21.95 10.20
C GLU A 23 4.76 -23.20 9.38
N LEU A 24 5.62 -24.08 9.90
CA LEU A 24 5.98 -25.32 9.21
C LEU A 24 4.85 -26.38 9.22
N LEU A 25 3.78 -26.17 10.00
CA LEU A 25 2.56 -26.96 9.83
C LEU A 25 1.87 -26.62 8.50
N LEU A 26 1.89 -25.35 8.09
CA LEU A 26 1.36 -24.93 6.79
C LEU A 26 2.18 -25.52 5.64
N TYR A 27 3.51 -25.54 5.80
CA TYR A 27 4.40 -26.25 4.86
C TYR A 27 3.94 -27.70 4.71
N GLY A 28 3.78 -28.41 5.83
CA GLY A 28 3.40 -29.82 5.80
C GLY A 28 1.99 -30.08 5.29
N PHE A 29 1.06 -29.16 5.54
CA PHE A 29 -0.28 -29.20 4.97
C PHE A 29 -0.26 -29.11 3.44
N ILE A 30 0.53 -28.17 2.89
CA ILE A 30 0.64 -27.96 1.44
C ILE A 30 1.41 -29.11 0.77
N ARG A 31 2.56 -29.51 1.33
CA ARG A 31 3.41 -30.57 0.78
C ARG A 31 2.85 -31.98 1.03
N LYS A 32 1.90 -32.12 1.96
CA LYS A 32 1.37 -33.40 2.46
C LYS A 32 2.44 -34.28 3.12
N GLU A 33 3.53 -33.67 3.57
CA GLU A 33 4.62 -34.32 4.32
C GLU A 33 5.21 -33.32 5.32
N PRO A 34 5.57 -33.73 6.55
CA PRO A 34 6.13 -32.82 7.54
C PRO A 34 7.49 -32.28 7.09
N ALA A 35 7.76 -31.00 7.39
CA ALA A 35 9.09 -30.42 7.21
C ALA A 35 10.11 -31.23 8.02
N LYS A 36 11.23 -31.60 7.39
CA LYS A 36 12.33 -32.27 8.07
C LYS A 36 13.21 -31.22 8.73
N LEU A 37 13.36 -31.34 10.04
CA LEU A 37 14.09 -30.37 10.84
C LEU A 37 15.37 -30.97 11.42
N VAL A 38 16.35 -30.10 11.65
CA VAL A 38 17.58 -30.40 12.38
C VAL A 38 17.71 -29.40 13.51
N LYS A 39 18.24 -29.85 14.66
CA LYS A 39 18.52 -28.97 15.80
C LYS A 39 19.69 -28.04 15.46
N SER A 40 19.57 -26.77 15.82
CA SER A 40 20.68 -25.82 15.81
C SER A 40 21.85 -26.29 16.67
N LEU A 41 23.06 -25.84 16.35
CA LEU A 41 24.29 -26.24 17.04
C LEU A 41 24.46 -25.55 18.40
N THR A 42 24.01 -24.30 18.50
CA THR A 42 24.30 -23.40 19.63
C THR A 42 23.09 -23.07 20.50
N ASN A 43 21.89 -23.53 20.10
CA ASN A 43 20.64 -23.26 20.83
C ASN A 43 19.59 -24.38 20.59
N GLU A 44 18.40 -24.21 21.17
CA GLU A 44 17.32 -25.22 21.17
C GLU A 44 16.34 -25.08 19.97
N ILE A 45 16.60 -24.18 19.03
CA ILE A 45 15.73 -23.97 17.87
C ILE A 45 15.98 -25.08 16.84
N TYR A 46 14.91 -25.51 16.17
CA TYR A 46 14.96 -26.43 15.04
C TYR A 46 14.75 -25.65 13.75
N VAL A 47 15.58 -25.94 12.74
CA VAL A 47 15.54 -25.29 11.42
C VAL A 47 15.34 -26.34 10.32
N PRO A 48 14.82 -25.96 9.14
CA PRO A 48 14.76 -26.88 8.00
C PRO A 48 16.12 -27.51 7.69
N HIS A 49 16.14 -28.84 7.59
CA HIS A 49 17.38 -29.61 7.38
C HIS A 49 18.08 -29.30 6.05
N ASP A 50 17.34 -28.71 5.12
CA ASP A 50 17.73 -28.41 3.77
C ASP A 50 17.93 -26.90 3.55
N ALA A 51 18.03 -26.09 4.61
CA ALA A 51 18.46 -24.68 4.47
C ALA A 51 19.88 -24.61 3.86
N ASP A 52 20.13 -23.63 2.99
CA ASP A 52 21.45 -23.43 2.36
C ASP A 52 22.43 -22.77 3.33
N TYR A 53 21.95 -21.81 4.12
CA TYR A 53 22.66 -21.22 5.25
C TYR A 53 21.78 -21.17 6.49
N VAL A 54 22.40 -21.32 7.66
CA VAL A 54 21.77 -21.07 8.96
C VAL A 54 22.66 -20.12 9.75
N ILE A 55 22.08 -19.01 10.19
CA ILE A 55 22.71 -18.05 11.11
C ILE A 55 22.05 -18.23 12.47
N GLU A 56 22.86 -18.64 13.44
CA GLU A 56 22.46 -18.86 14.82
C GLU A 56 23.03 -17.77 15.71
N GLY A 57 22.32 -17.44 16.78
CA GLY A 57 22.71 -16.37 17.68
C GLY A 57 21.62 -16.03 18.67
N PHE A 58 21.87 -14.98 19.43
CA PHE A 58 20.96 -14.48 20.46
C PHE A 58 20.73 -12.98 20.25
N VAL A 59 19.50 -12.53 20.51
CA VAL A 59 19.14 -11.12 20.50
C VAL A 59 18.99 -10.67 21.94
N ASP A 60 19.80 -9.70 22.34
CA ASP A 60 19.66 -9.02 23.62
C ASP A 60 18.67 -7.86 23.42
N THR A 61 17.51 -7.94 24.07
CA THR A 61 16.43 -6.97 23.89
C THR A 61 16.72 -5.62 24.53
N ASP A 62 17.84 -5.47 25.24
CA ASP A 62 18.31 -4.21 25.81
C ASP A 62 19.43 -3.57 24.97
N LYS A 63 19.97 -4.28 23.97
CA LYS A 63 21.03 -3.77 23.09
C LYS A 63 20.47 -3.40 21.73
N PHE A 64 20.56 -2.12 21.41
CA PHE A 64 20.10 -1.55 20.16
C PHE A 64 21.24 -0.88 19.41
N GLU A 65 21.19 -0.98 18.09
CA GLU A 65 22.02 -0.19 17.18
C GLU A 65 21.13 0.52 16.18
N LEU A 66 21.63 1.59 15.57
CA LEU A 66 20.90 2.34 14.55
C LEU A 66 20.90 1.56 13.23
N GLU A 67 19.71 1.28 12.69
CA GLU A 67 19.49 0.70 11.37
C GLU A 67 19.00 1.76 10.39
N GLY A 68 19.29 1.58 9.11
CA GLY A 68 18.85 2.46 8.04
C GLY A 68 19.83 3.61 7.69
N PRO A 69 19.45 4.50 6.76
CA PRO A 69 18.19 4.45 6.01
C PRO A 69 18.15 3.25 5.06
N PHE A 70 16.99 2.61 4.93
CA PHE A 70 16.80 1.46 4.05
C PHE A 70 15.59 1.69 3.15
N GLY A 71 15.70 1.36 1.86
CA GLY A 71 14.55 1.41 0.96
C GLY A 71 13.67 0.20 1.22
N ASP A 72 12.39 0.39 1.54
CA ASP A 72 11.49 -0.69 1.95
C ASP A 72 10.44 -1.02 0.87
N HIS A 73 9.64 -2.07 1.09
CA HIS A 73 8.58 -2.56 0.22
C HIS A 73 7.46 -1.54 -0.04
N THR A 74 7.36 -0.50 0.80
CA THR A 74 6.47 0.65 0.56
C THR A 74 6.95 1.51 -0.62
N GLY A 75 8.21 1.36 -1.03
CA GLY A 75 8.87 2.16 -2.07
C GLY A 75 9.42 3.50 -1.56
N PHE A 76 9.58 3.64 -0.24
CA PHE A 76 10.16 4.80 0.42
C PHE A 76 11.34 4.37 1.31
N TYR A 77 12.26 5.31 1.55
CA TYR A 77 13.32 5.12 2.53
C TYR A 77 12.77 5.27 3.95
N THR A 78 13.05 4.29 4.79
CA THR A 78 12.75 4.36 6.22
C THR A 78 13.74 5.29 6.93
N PRO A 79 13.29 5.99 8.00
CA PRO A 79 14.19 6.77 8.83
C PRO A 79 15.15 5.85 9.60
N ILE A 80 16.24 6.43 10.09
CA ILE A 80 17.19 5.73 10.97
C ILE A 80 16.53 5.51 12.34
N GLU A 81 16.37 4.25 12.75
CA GLU A 81 15.73 3.87 14.02
C GLU A 81 16.57 2.84 14.79
N PRO A 82 16.46 2.79 16.13
CA PRO A 82 17.16 1.78 16.94
C PRO A 82 16.48 0.41 16.84
N PHE A 83 17.22 -0.64 16.46
CA PHE A 83 16.74 -2.02 16.42
C PHE A 83 17.62 -2.98 17.25
N PRO A 84 17.05 -4.08 17.78
CA PRO A 84 17.82 -5.08 18.52
C PRO A 84 18.93 -5.72 17.68
N VAL A 85 20.09 -5.95 18.30
CA VAL A 85 21.23 -6.60 17.63
C VAL A 85 21.23 -8.10 17.88
N MET A 86 21.38 -8.87 16.81
CA MET A 86 21.66 -10.30 16.90
C MET A 86 23.16 -10.54 17.04
N GLU A 87 23.59 -11.09 18.18
CA GLU A 87 24.94 -11.62 18.38
C GLU A 87 25.04 -13.02 17.76
N VAL A 88 25.78 -13.12 16.64
CA VAL A 88 25.93 -14.36 15.88
C VAL A 88 26.92 -15.30 16.58
N THR A 89 26.45 -16.50 16.93
CA THR A 89 27.25 -17.55 17.57
C THR A 89 27.79 -18.58 16.58
N ALA A 90 27.05 -18.84 15.50
CA ALA A 90 27.47 -19.75 14.44
C ALA A 90 26.83 -19.38 13.10
N ILE A 91 27.58 -19.60 12.01
CA ILE A 91 27.05 -19.64 10.65
C ILE A 91 27.40 -21.01 10.09
N THR A 92 26.39 -21.78 9.68
CA THR A 92 26.55 -23.09 9.04
C THR A 92 25.97 -23.05 7.64
N SER A 93 26.47 -23.91 6.75
CA SER A 93 25.99 -23.97 5.37
C SER A 93 26.10 -25.38 4.80
N LYS A 94 25.37 -25.62 3.70
CA LYS A 94 25.65 -26.75 2.81
C LYS A 94 27.02 -26.59 2.14
N ARG A 95 27.47 -27.67 1.48
CA ARG A 95 28.73 -27.68 0.72
C ARG A 95 28.72 -26.74 -0.49
N GLU A 96 27.59 -26.70 -1.19
CA GLU A 96 27.36 -25.83 -2.36
C GLU A 96 26.09 -25.02 -2.13
N PRO A 97 26.14 -24.01 -1.25
CA PRO A 97 24.96 -23.28 -0.82
C PRO A 97 24.57 -22.20 -1.84
N LEU A 98 23.28 -21.92 -1.95
CA LEU A 98 22.73 -20.78 -2.69
C LEU A 98 22.26 -19.71 -1.72
N PHE A 99 22.71 -18.47 -1.92
CA PHE A 99 22.27 -17.34 -1.11
C PHE A 99 21.03 -16.71 -1.75
N HIS A 100 19.86 -17.04 -1.21
CA HIS A 100 18.61 -16.41 -1.63
C HIS A 100 18.54 -14.99 -1.08
N ALA A 101 18.32 -14.03 -1.96
CA ALA A 101 18.19 -12.62 -1.63
C ALA A 101 17.10 -11.99 -2.50
N THR A 102 16.50 -10.93 -1.96
CA THR A 102 15.50 -10.11 -2.65
C THR A 102 15.90 -8.64 -2.59
N VAL A 103 15.28 -7.84 -3.43
CA VAL A 103 15.38 -6.37 -3.41
C VAL A 103 13.98 -5.83 -3.26
N VAL A 104 13.81 -4.89 -2.34
CA VAL A 104 12.55 -4.19 -2.10
C VAL A 104 12.65 -2.72 -2.55
N GLY A 105 11.51 -2.05 -2.69
CA GLY A 105 11.40 -0.72 -3.28
C GLY A 105 10.02 -0.47 -3.89
N LYS A 106 9.96 0.32 -4.97
CA LYS A 106 8.71 0.63 -5.67
C LYS A 106 8.09 -0.63 -6.32
N PRO A 107 6.76 -0.78 -6.30
CA PRO A 107 6.10 -1.86 -7.01
C PRO A 107 6.26 -1.72 -8.53
N PRO A 108 6.25 -2.83 -9.29
CA PRO A 108 6.06 -4.20 -8.82
C PRO A 108 7.37 -4.87 -8.39
N LEU A 109 7.30 -5.66 -7.32
CA LEU A 109 8.41 -6.50 -6.83
C LEU A 109 8.03 -7.98 -6.89
N GLU A 110 8.96 -8.87 -6.53
CA GLU A 110 8.72 -10.32 -6.53
C GLU A 110 7.70 -10.78 -5.48
N ASP A 111 7.56 -10.00 -4.40
CA ASP A 111 6.60 -10.22 -3.32
C ASP A 111 5.15 -10.26 -3.79
N LYS A 112 4.83 -9.61 -4.93
CA LYS A 112 3.48 -9.64 -5.52
C LYS A 112 2.96 -11.04 -5.78
N TYR A 113 3.84 -11.96 -6.21
CA TYR A 113 3.42 -13.32 -6.49
C TYR A 113 3.06 -14.05 -5.19
N MET A 114 3.77 -13.74 -4.11
CA MET A 114 3.49 -14.25 -2.78
C MET A 114 2.23 -13.62 -2.19
N GLY A 115 2.03 -12.32 -2.36
CA GLY A 115 0.83 -11.59 -1.95
C GLY A 115 -0.43 -12.11 -2.63
N TRP A 116 -0.41 -12.34 -3.95
CA TRP A 116 -1.53 -12.94 -4.68
C TRP A 116 -1.84 -14.37 -4.22
N ALA A 117 -0.82 -15.18 -3.91
CA ALA A 117 -1.05 -16.50 -3.34
C ALA A 117 -1.70 -16.42 -1.95
N THR A 118 -1.19 -15.55 -1.08
CA THR A 118 -1.76 -15.28 0.25
C THR A 118 -3.22 -14.86 0.13
N GLU A 119 -3.53 -13.96 -0.80
CA GLU A 119 -4.88 -13.45 -1.05
C GLU A 119 -5.88 -14.61 -1.24
N ARG A 120 -5.55 -15.53 -2.15
CA ARG A 120 -6.41 -16.66 -2.51
C ARG A 120 -6.47 -17.73 -1.42
N ILE A 121 -5.34 -18.06 -0.81
CA ILE A 121 -5.24 -19.13 0.21
C ILE A 121 -6.00 -18.75 1.48
N PHE A 122 -5.97 -17.48 1.87
CA PHE A 122 -6.60 -17.02 3.11
C PHE A 122 -8.02 -16.48 2.94
N LEU A 123 -8.53 -16.33 1.71
CA LEU A 123 -9.93 -15.94 1.46
C LEU A 123 -10.95 -16.81 2.24
N PRO A 124 -10.85 -18.16 2.26
CA PRO A 124 -11.79 -18.98 3.03
C PRO A 124 -11.72 -18.72 4.53
N LEU A 125 -10.52 -18.41 5.07
CA LEU A 125 -10.35 -18.09 6.49
C LEU A 125 -10.98 -16.74 6.81
N LEU A 126 -10.77 -15.72 5.97
CA LEU A 126 -11.35 -14.40 6.16
C LEU A 126 -12.88 -14.44 6.11
N ARG A 127 -13.47 -15.31 5.27
CA ARG A 127 -14.92 -15.57 5.25
C ARG A 127 -15.48 -16.14 6.56
N THR A 128 -14.66 -16.72 7.43
CA THR A 128 -15.15 -17.10 8.78
C THR A 128 -15.41 -15.88 9.67
N THR A 129 -14.78 -14.75 9.35
CA THR A 129 -14.96 -13.46 10.04
C THR A 129 -15.97 -12.57 9.32
N VAL A 130 -15.95 -12.57 7.98
CA VAL A 130 -16.88 -11.81 7.12
C VAL A 130 -17.56 -12.77 6.15
N PRO A 131 -18.65 -13.46 6.56
CA PRO A 131 -19.29 -14.52 5.78
C PRO A 131 -19.74 -14.11 4.38
N GLU A 132 -20.13 -12.84 4.21
CA GLU A 132 -20.66 -12.29 2.97
C GLU A 132 -19.57 -11.70 2.06
N LEU A 133 -18.28 -11.86 2.43
CA LEU A 133 -17.17 -11.54 1.56
C LEU A 133 -17.14 -12.51 0.36
N LEU A 134 -17.51 -12.01 -0.81
CA LEU A 134 -17.48 -12.75 -2.05
C LEU A 134 -16.08 -12.84 -2.61
N ASP A 135 -15.32 -11.74 -2.58
CA ASP A 135 -13.93 -11.71 -3.02
C ASP A 135 -13.19 -10.52 -2.42
N TYR A 136 -11.87 -10.53 -2.45
CA TYR A 136 -11.05 -9.35 -2.21
C TYR A 136 -9.82 -9.34 -3.11
N ASN A 137 -9.29 -8.16 -3.40
CA ASN A 137 -8.07 -7.99 -4.15
C ASN A 137 -7.15 -7.02 -3.43
N MET A 138 -5.86 -7.35 -3.43
CA MET A 138 -4.77 -6.54 -2.87
C MET A 138 -3.84 -6.12 -4.02
N PRO A 139 -4.09 -4.96 -4.67
CA PRO A 139 -3.23 -4.46 -5.74
C PRO A 139 -1.79 -4.27 -5.25
N GLU A 140 -0.80 -4.68 -6.04
CA GLU A 140 0.60 -4.55 -5.67
C GLU A 140 1.04 -3.08 -5.62
N ASN A 141 0.48 -2.24 -6.50
CA ASN A 141 0.67 -0.79 -6.46
C ASN A 141 -0.22 -0.11 -5.40
N GLY A 142 -0.98 -0.88 -4.62
CA GLY A 142 -1.58 -0.48 -3.36
C GLY A 142 -0.82 -1.02 -2.14
N VAL A 143 0.43 -1.47 -2.32
CA VAL A 143 1.30 -2.08 -1.29
C VAL A 143 0.59 -3.20 -0.51
N PHE A 144 -0.32 -3.90 -1.19
CA PHE A 144 -1.22 -4.90 -0.64
C PHE A 144 -2.14 -4.39 0.48
N HIS A 145 -1.59 -4.09 1.66
CA HIS A 145 -2.34 -3.67 2.83
C HIS A 145 -2.67 -2.16 2.82
N ASN A 146 -1.97 -1.31 2.06
CA ASN A 146 -2.37 0.10 1.98
C ASN A 146 -3.71 0.28 1.25
N LEU A 147 -4.02 -0.56 0.27
CA LEU A 147 -5.32 -0.56 -0.42
C LEU A 147 -5.86 -1.98 -0.62
N ILE A 148 -7.05 -2.24 -0.09
CA ILE A 148 -7.83 -3.44 -0.39
C ILE A 148 -9.11 -3.09 -1.14
N LEU A 149 -9.43 -3.90 -2.14
CA LEU A 149 -10.72 -3.89 -2.83
C LEU A 149 -11.50 -5.12 -2.36
N ALA A 150 -12.69 -4.95 -1.80
CA ALA A 150 -13.49 -6.04 -1.26
C ALA A 150 -14.87 -6.07 -1.93
N LYS A 151 -15.25 -7.24 -2.44
CA LYS A 151 -16.58 -7.48 -3.02
C LYS A 151 -17.43 -8.24 -2.03
N ILE A 152 -18.57 -7.67 -1.64
CA ILE A 152 -19.44 -8.24 -0.61
C ILE A 152 -20.88 -8.40 -1.12
N ASN A 153 -21.57 -9.41 -0.59
CA ASN A 153 -23.03 -9.50 -0.70
C ASN A 153 -23.66 -8.64 0.41
N ALA A 154 -23.94 -7.38 0.11
CA ALA A 154 -24.51 -6.44 1.06
C ALA A 154 -26.01 -6.73 1.30
N LEU A 155 -26.34 -7.37 2.43
CA LEU A 155 -27.72 -7.81 2.75
C LEU A 155 -28.56 -6.79 3.52
N TYR A 156 -27.94 -5.80 4.17
CA TYR A 156 -28.63 -4.82 5.01
C TYR A 156 -27.88 -3.48 5.10
N PRO A 157 -28.53 -2.38 5.54
CA PRO A 157 -27.88 -1.09 5.68
C PRO A 157 -26.64 -1.17 6.59
N ALA A 158 -25.57 -0.48 6.18
CA ALA A 158 -24.27 -0.45 6.88
C ALA A 158 -23.52 -1.79 6.95
N HIS A 159 -23.90 -2.81 6.17
CA HIS A 159 -23.17 -4.08 6.13
C HIS A 159 -21.70 -3.91 5.71
N ALA A 160 -21.41 -3.01 4.76
CA ALA A 160 -20.04 -2.65 4.38
C ALA A 160 -19.23 -2.10 5.57
N LYS A 161 -19.84 -1.30 6.45
CA LYS A 161 -19.18 -0.75 7.64
C LYS A 161 -18.85 -1.83 8.66
N GLN A 162 -19.72 -2.83 8.82
CA GLN A 162 -19.41 -3.99 9.66
C GLN A 162 -18.20 -4.75 9.10
N ALA A 163 -18.15 -4.98 7.79
CA ALA A 163 -17.01 -5.62 7.14
C ALA A 163 -15.71 -4.80 7.27
N MET A 164 -15.79 -3.47 7.17
CA MET A 164 -14.66 -2.56 7.45
C MET A 164 -14.07 -2.79 8.85
N HIS A 165 -14.92 -2.79 9.89
CA HIS A 165 -14.47 -3.03 11.26
C HIS A 165 -13.89 -4.43 11.46
N ALA A 166 -14.42 -5.45 10.78
CA ALA A 166 -13.87 -6.80 10.81
C ALA A 166 -12.46 -6.85 10.18
N PHE A 167 -12.26 -6.19 9.03
CA PHE A 167 -10.94 -6.11 8.39
C PHE A 167 -9.93 -5.44 9.32
N TRP A 168 -10.30 -4.31 9.92
CA TRP A 168 -9.43 -3.59 10.85
C TRP A 168 -9.23 -4.29 12.21
N GLY A 169 -10.02 -5.32 12.52
CA GLY A 169 -10.01 -6.01 13.81
C GLY A 169 -9.23 -7.32 13.86
N VAL A 170 -8.77 -7.88 12.73
CA VAL A 170 -8.29 -9.27 12.69
C VAL A 170 -6.89 -9.41 12.09
N GLY A 171 -5.98 -9.99 12.87
CA GLY A 171 -4.66 -10.45 12.39
C GLY A 171 -3.89 -9.38 11.63
N GLN A 172 -3.17 -9.77 10.58
CA GLN A 172 -2.44 -8.82 9.72
C GLN A 172 -3.38 -7.94 8.86
N MET A 173 -4.66 -8.30 8.71
CA MET A 173 -5.65 -7.45 8.04
C MET A 173 -5.88 -6.14 8.81
N SER A 174 -5.53 -6.07 10.10
CA SER A 174 -5.61 -4.84 10.87
C SER A 174 -4.72 -3.72 10.32
N PHE A 175 -3.66 -4.04 9.57
CA PHE A 175 -2.80 -3.05 8.92
C PHE A 175 -3.47 -2.34 7.74
N VAL A 176 -4.64 -2.81 7.30
CA VAL A 176 -5.32 -2.22 6.16
C VAL A 176 -5.58 -0.74 6.38
N LYS A 177 -5.04 0.06 5.48
CA LYS A 177 -5.08 1.52 5.58
C LYS A 177 -6.30 2.08 4.87
N HIS A 178 -6.52 1.63 3.64
CA HIS A 178 -7.67 1.99 2.83
C HIS A 178 -8.38 0.74 2.31
N ALA A 179 -9.70 0.71 2.40
CA ALA A 179 -10.50 -0.40 1.91
C ALA A 179 -11.73 0.11 1.16
N VAL A 180 -11.91 -0.34 -0.08
CA VAL A 180 -13.09 -0.04 -0.91
C VAL A 180 -13.98 -1.26 -0.98
N PHE A 181 -15.21 -1.12 -0.52
CA PHE A 181 -16.21 -2.19 -0.51
C PHE A 181 -17.20 -1.97 -1.65
N VAL A 182 -17.34 -2.96 -2.53
CA VAL A 182 -18.26 -2.95 -3.68
C VAL A 182 -19.29 -4.07 -3.56
N GLY A 183 -20.46 -3.87 -4.17
CA GLY A 183 -21.54 -4.84 -4.17
C GLY A 183 -21.30 -6.04 -5.09
N GLU A 184 -22.17 -7.04 -5.01
CA GLU A 184 -22.14 -8.22 -5.87
C GLU A 184 -22.26 -7.88 -7.38
N ASP A 185 -22.92 -6.77 -7.72
CA ASP A 185 -23.11 -6.24 -9.08
C ASP A 185 -21.84 -5.59 -9.67
N ALA A 186 -20.78 -5.42 -8.88
CA ALA A 186 -19.55 -4.81 -9.35
C ALA A 186 -18.82 -5.65 -10.41
N PRO A 187 -18.05 -5.02 -11.32
CA PRO A 187 -17.11 -5.71 -12.19
C PRO A 187 -16.11 -6.59 -11.40
N ASN A 188 -15.30 -7.36 -12.13
CA ASN A 188 -14.23 -8.13 -11.51
C ASN A 188 -13.25 -7.19 -10.78
N LEU A 189 -12.77 -7.58 -9.60
CA LEU A 189 -11.84 -6.77 -8.81
C LEU A 189 -10.49 -6.53 -9.52
N SER A 190 -10.10 -7.40 -10.45
CA SER A 190 -8.90 -7.23 -11.28
C SER A 190 -9.11 -6.36 -12.54
N ASP A 191 -10.36 -6.01 -12.87
CA ASP A 191 -10.69 -5.09 -13.97
C ASP A 191 -10.76 -3.67 -13.41
N TYR A 192 -9.58 -3.10 -13.14
CA TYR A 192 -9.47 -1.79 -12.46
C TYR A 192 -10.16 -0.67 -13.24
N ASP A 193 -10.21 -0.73 -14.57
CA ASP A 193 -10.80 0.33 -15.38
C ASP A 193 -12.34 0.38 -15.22
N ALA A 194 -13.01 -0.77 -15.38
CA ALA A 194 -14.45 -0.88 -15.20
C ALA A 194 -14.86 -0.73 -13.73
N LEU A 195 -14.06 -1.30 -12.81
CA LEU A 195 -14.30 -1.21 -11.38
C LEU A 195 -14.22 0.24 -10.89
N THR A 196 -13.22 1.01 -11.34
CA THR A 196 -13.10 2.43 -10.99
C THR A 196 -14.32 3.22 -11.46
N GLU A 197 -14.81 2.99 -12.68
CA GLU A 197 -16.04 3.64 -13.15
C GLU A 197 -17.27 3.26 -12.32
N HIS A 198 -17.37 1.99 -11.93
CA HIS A 198 -18.44 1.50 -11.07
C HIS A 198 -18.44 2.21 -9.71
N ILE A 199 -17.26 2.34 -9.09
CA ILE A 199 -17.05 3.01 -7.79
C ILE A 199 -17.39 4.51 -7.92
N LEU A 200 -16.84 5.21 -8.91
CA LEU A 200 -17.01 6.67 -9.04
C LEU A 200 -18.45 7.09 -9.37
N ASN A 201 -19.26 6.20 -9.97
CA ASN A 201 -20.69 6.41 -10.17
C ASN A 201 -21.56 6.19 -8.93
N ARG A 202 -20.97 5.68 -7.84
CA ARG A 202 -21.61 5.46 -6.53
C ARG A 202 -20.97 6.28 -5.42
N PHE A 203 -19.78 6.81 -5.65
CA PHE A 203 -19.01 7.55 -4.66
C PHE A 203 -19.63 8.92 -4.35
N GLY A 204 -19.68 9.25 -3.06
CA GLY A 204 -19.96 10.58 -2.55
C GLY A 204 -19.59 10.69 -1.08
N LYS A 205 -19.77 11.86 -0.47
CA LYS A 205 -19.30 12.12 0.92
C LYS A 205 -19.76 11.10 1.97
N ASN A 206 -20.94 10.51 1.79
CA ASN A 206 -21.53 9.57 2.75
C ASN A 206 -21.00 8.13 2.58
N ALA A 207 -20.26 7.86 1.49
CA ALA A 207 -19.56 6.59 1.29
C ALA A 207 -18.35 6.44 2.22
N LEU A 208 -17.81 7.53 2.75
CA LEU A 208 -16.58 7.53 3.54
C LEU A 208 -16.86 7.12 4.99
N LEU A 209 -16.05 6.20 5.51
CA LEU A 209 -15.88 5.94 6.94
C LEU A 209 -14.41 6.20 7.29
N ILE A 210 -14.15 7.26 8.05
CA ILE A 210 -12.83 7.54 8.61
C ILE A 210 -12.79 6.97 10.03
N SER A 211 -11.77 6.20 10.33
CA SER A 211 -11.49 5.58 11.62
C SER A 211 -10.00 5.69 11.93
N GLU A 212 -9.57 5.10 13.03
CA GLU A 212 -8.17 4.96 13.41
C GLU A 212 -7.88 3.54 13.88
N GLY A 213 -6.61 3.14 13.90
CA GLY A 213 -6.19 1.84 14.40
C GLY A 213 -4.72 1.55 14.13
N VAL A 214 -4.33 0.28 14.23
CA VAL A 214 -2.95 -0.16 14.00
C VAL A 214 -2.56 0.04 12.54
N CYS A 215 -1.40 0.65 12.30
CA CYS A 215 -0.78 0.76 10.97
C CYS A 215 0.52 -0.05 10.95
N ASP A 216 1.06 -0.28 9.75
CA ASP A 216 2.42 -0.77 9.60
C ASP A 216 3.39 0.19 10.32
N GLN A 217 4.42 -0.37 10.97
CA GLN A 217 5.52 0.42 11.53
C GLN A 217 6.18 1.30 10.46
N LEU A 218 6.22 0.79 9.23
CA LEU A 218 6.86 1.39 8.07
C LEU A 218 5.97 2.41 7.34
N ASP A 219 4.72 2.61 7.81
CA ASP A 219 3.84 3.65 7.27
C ASP A 219 4.40 5.04 7.61
N HIS A 220 5.01 5.70 6.63
CA HIS A 220 5.56 7.03 6.79
C HIS A 220 4.49 8.11 6.83
N ALA A 221 3.33 7.93 6.19
CA ALA A 221 2.33 8.99 6.19
C ALA A 221 1.66 9.14 7.56
N SER A 222 1.64 8.08 8.37
CA SER A 222 1.19 8.21 9.75
C SER A 222 2.13 9.14 10.55
N PRO A 223 1.59 10.11 11.32
CA PRO A 223 2.41 10.91 12.23
C PRO A 223 2.92 10.10 13.44
N ASN A 224 2.39 8.90 13.69
CA ASN A 224 2.74 8.06 14.83
C ASN A 224 3.32 6.70 14.37
N SER A 225 4.11 6.07 15.22
CA SER A 225 4.57 4.69 14.99
C SER A 225 3.42 3.70 15.23
N CYS A 226 3.20 2.78 14.28
CA CYS A 226 2.24 1.67 14.36
C CYS A 226 0.76 2.06 14.60
N PHE A 227 0.38 3.33 14.42
CA PHE A 227 -0.98 3.82 14.66
C PHE A 227 -1.29 4.95 13.70
N GLY A 228 -2.48 4.98 13.09
CA GLY A 228 -2.86 6.04 12.17
C GLY A 228 -4.32 5.97 11.70
N GLY A 229 -4.66 6.88 10.80
CA GLY A 229 -5.98 6.97 10.20
C GLY A 229 -6.27 5.89 9.17
N LYS A 230 -7.51 5.42 9.17
CA LYS A 230 -8.02 4.38 8.27
C LYS A 230 -9.21 4.90 7.46
N LEU A 231 -9.29 4.50 6.20
CA LEU A 231 -10.38 4.86 5.30
C LEU A 231 -11.14 3.64 4.80
N GLY A 232 -12.43 3.59 5.08
CA GLY A 232 -13.38 2.72 4.40
C GLY A 232 -14.18 3.52 3.37
N ILE A 233 -14.37 2.97 2.18
CA ILE A 233 -15.26 3.51 1.14
C ILE A 233 -16.36 2.48 0.86
N ASP A 234 -17.61 2.84 1.16
CA ASP A 234 -18.79 2.04 0.81
C ASP A 234 -19.28 2.43 -0.60
N ALA A 235 -19.00 1.58 -1.57
CA ALA A 235 -19.53 1.66 -2.93
C ALA A 235 -20.51 0.49 -3.22
N THR A 236 -21.09 -0.11 -2.18
CA THR A 236 -22.16 -1.12 -2.32
C THR A 236 -23.53 -0.50 -2.59
N GLN A 237 -23.66 0.80 -2.34
CA GLN A 237 -24.86 1.59 -2.55
C GLN A 237 -24.50 2.88 -3.30
N ASP A 238 -25.49 3.53 -3.91
CA ASP A 238 -25.28 4.81 -4.59
C ASP A 238 -25.33 5.99 -3.59
N PHE A 239 -24.17 6.56 -3.30
CA PHE A 239 -23.99 7.79 -2.50
C PHE A 239 -23.67 9.01 -3.37
N SER A 240 -23.71 8.88 -4.70
CA SER A 240 -23.29 9.92 -5.62
C SER A 240 -24.22 11.13 -5.60
N ALA A 241 -23.63 12.30 -5.86
CA ALA A 241 -24.34 13.52 -6.19
C ALA A 241 -24.47 13.65 -7.71
N PRO A 242 -25.28 14.60 -8.23
CA PRO A 242 -25.24 14.94 -9.65
C PRO A 242 -23.82 15.27 -10.12
N ALA A 243 -23.51 14.83 -11.35
CA ALA A 243 -22.20 15.04 -11.97
C ALA A 243 -21.83 16.53 -12.03
N PRO A 244 -20.53 16.87 -11.93
CA PRO A 244 -20.08 18.25 -12.06
C PRO A 244 -20.25 18.77 -13.50
N MET A 245 -20.33 20.09 -13.64
CA MET A 245 -20.21 20.76 -14.94
C MET A 245 -18.76 20.76 -15.39
N LEU A 246 -18.41 19.79 -16.24
CA LEU A 246 -17.03 19.60 -16.67
C LEU A 246 -16.48 20.80 -17.43
N LEU A 247 -15.24 21.13 -17.11
CA LEU A 247 -14.35 21.95 -17.92
C LEU A 247 -13.22 21.04 -18.43
N ASP A 248 -12.58 21.42 -19.53
CA ASP A 248 -11.32 20.80 -19.89
C ASP A 248 -10.23 21.08 -18.83
N ASP A 249 -9.19 20.25 -18.82
CA ASP A 249 -8.14 20.29 -17.80
C ASP A 249 -7.44 21.67 -17.73
N ALA A 250 -7.21 22.31 -18.89
CA ALA A 250 -6.54 23.60 -18.95
C ALA A 250 -7.41 24.74 -18.42
N ALA A 251 -8.71 24.73 -18.76
CA ALA A 251 -9.69 25.70 -18.28
C ALA A 251 -9.92 25.58 -16.77
N LEU A 252 -10.03 24.35 -16.24
CA LEU A 252 -10.16 24.13 -14.80
C LEU A 252 -8.89 24.55 -14.05
N LEU A 253 -7.71 24.20 -14.57
CA LEU A 253 -6.44 24.64 -14.00
C LEU A 253 -6.30 26.16 -14.00
N ALA A 254 -6.71 26.84 -15.08
CA ALA A 254 -6.66 28.30 -15.17
C ALA A 254 -7.49 28.95 -14.06
N LYS A 255 -8.70 28.44 -13.82
CA LYS A 255 -9.54 28.87 -12.68
C LYS A 255 -8.86 28.63 -11.34
N PHE A 256 -8.29 27.44 -11.13
CA PHE A 256 -7.61 27.08 -9.89
C PHE A 256 -6.40 27.99 -9.63
N LYS A 257 -5.65 28.35 -10.67
CA LYS A 257 -4.51 29.28 -10.59
C LYS A 257 -4.88 30.71 -10.22
N GLU A 258 -6.13 31.13 -10.39
CA GLU A 258 -6.61 32.41 -9.86
C GLU A 258 -6.62 32.44 -8.32
N ILE A 259 -6.70 31.27 -7.68
CA ILE A 259 -6.64 31.10 -6.23
C ILE A 259 -5.23 30.74 -5.78
N GLU A 260 -4.63 29.74 -6.41
CA GLU A 260 -3.31 29.24 -6.04
C GLU A 260 -2.43 29.10 -7.28
N PRO A 261 -1.56 30.10 -7.57
CA PRO A 261 -0.67 30.07 -8.73
C PRO A 261 0.31 28.89 -8.75
N ASN A 262 0.63 28.31 -7.59
CA ASN A 262 1.54 27.16 -7.48
C ASN A 262 0.90 25.81 -7.86
N LEU A 263 -0.37 25.78 -8.26
CA LEU A 263 -0.96 24.60 -8.89
C LEU A 263 -0.45 24.50 -10.33
N THR A 264 0.45 23.58 -10.61
CA THR A 264 1.24 23.62 -11.86
C THR A 264 0.61 22.85 -13.02
N GLN A 265 -0.08 21.74 -12.72
CA GLN A 265 -0.70 20.84 -13.68
C GLN A 265 -1.96 20.22 -13.08
N LEU A 266 -2.92 19.87 -13.93
CA LEU A 266 -4.16 19.19 -13.55
C LEU A 266 -4.52 18.18 -14.62
N VAL A 267 -5.01 17.01 -14.20
CA VAL A 267 -5.57 15.97 -15.09
C VAL A 267 -6.85 15.44 -14.45
N GLN A 268 -7.90 15.30 -15.27
CA GLN A 268 -9.16 14.67 -14.84
C GLN A 268 -9.26 13.25 -15.39
N PHE A 269 -9.45 12.28 -14.48
CA PHE A 269 -9.69 10.89 -14.82
C PHE A 269 -11.17 10.56 -14.73
N LYS A 270 -11.62 9.66 -15.61
CA LYS A 270 -12.99 9.11 -15.61
C LYS A 270 -14.06 10.20 -15.64
N THR A 271 -13.89 11.18 -16.53
CA THR A 271 -14.81 12.30 -16.76
C THR A 271 -16.20 11.86 -17.22
N ASN A 272 -16.35 10.63 -17.69
CA ASN A 272 -17.61 9.97 -18.01
C ASN A 272 -18.43 9.53 -16.78
N THR A 273 -17.94 9.72 -15.56
CA THR A 273 -18.60 9.28 -14.32
C THR A 273 -19.22 10.44 -13.55
N LYS A 274 -20.07 10.14 -12.55
CA LYS A 274 -20.66 11.16 -11.67
C LYS A 274 -19.66 11.85 -10.74
N THR A 275 -18.55 11.19 -10.41
CA THR A 275 -17.49 11.73 -9.56
C THR A 275 -16.13 11.57 -10.23
N PRO A 276 -15.80 12.37 -11.25
CA PRO A 276 -14.47 12.37 -11.85
C PRO A 276 -13.39 12.68 -10.80
N ILE A 277 -12.23 12.03 -10.94
CA ILE A 277 -11.08 12.29 -10.07
C ILE A 277 -10.25 13.39 -10.71
N CYS A 278 -10.16 14.54 -10.05
CA CYS A 278 -9.31 15.63 -10.50
C CYS A 278 -8.02 15.62 -9.67
N VAL A 279 -6.91 15.28 -10.33
CA VAL A 279 -5.59 15.25 -9.71
C VAL A 279 -4.84 16.53 -10.07
N VAL A 280 -4.32 17.23 -9.07
CA VAL A 280 -3.62 18.50 -9.24
C VAL A 280 -2.21 18.43 -8.63
N LYS A 281 -1.21 18.86 -9.41
CA LYS A 281 0.15 19.05 -8.93
C LYS A 281 0.25 20.36 -8.18
N PHE A 282 0.80 20.31 -6.98
CA PHE A 282 0.96 21.49 -6.15
C PHE A 282 2.42 21.64 -5.73
N ASP A 283 3.04 22.75 -6.15
CA ASP A 283 4.32 23.19 -5.58
C ASP A 283 4.05 23.86 -4.23
N LYS A 284 3.96 22.99 -3.22
CA LYS A 284 3.32 23.29 -1.94
C LYS A 284 4.01 24.43 -1.20
N ASN A 285 3.29 25.54 -1.05
CA ASN A 285 3.71 26.74 -0.32
C ASN A 285 2.83 27.02 0.92
N ARG A 286 1.67 26.37 1.04
CA ARG A 286 0.74 26.44 2.17
C ARG A 286 -0.08 25.15 2.31
N LEU A 287 -0.95 25.09 3.30
CA LEU A 287 -1.74 23.89 3.59
C LEU A 287 -2.75 23.60 2.47
N VAL A 288 -2.81 22.34 2.03
CA VAL A 288 -3.80 21.91 1.01
C VAL A 288 -5.23 22.17 1.48
N LYS A 289 -5.49 22.05 2.78
CA LYS A 289 -6.81 22.35 3.37
C LYS A 289 -7.28 23.78 3.07
N GLU A 290 -6.38 24.76 3.20
CA GLU A 290 -6.70 26.18 2.95
C GLU A 290 -6.99 26.42 1.47
N VAL A 291 -6.13 25.88 0.60
CA VAL A 291 -6.33 25.94 -0.87
C VAL A 291 -7.65 25.28 -1.25
N PHE A 292 -7.94 24.10 -0.71
CA PHE A 292 -9.18 23.38 -0.98
C PHE A 292 -10.41 24.19 -0.56
N GLU A 293 -10.41 24.78 0.63
CA GLU A 293 -11.52 25.61 1.12
C GLU A 293 -11.78 26.82 0.20
N GLU A 294 -10.72 27.45 -0.34
CA GLU A 294 -10.86 28.54 -1.32
C GLU A 294 -11.33 28.05 -2.70
N LEU A 295 -10.89 26.87 -3.14
CA LEU A 295 -11.30 26.27 -4.42
C LEU A 295 -12.76 25.80 -4.44
N LEU A 296 -13.42 25.65 -3.28
CA LEU A 296 -14.86 25.36 -3.21
C LEU A 296 -15.72 26.41 -3.92
N LYS A 297 -15.18 27.62 -4.19
CA LYS A 297 -15.84 28.61 -5.06
C LYS A 297 -16.14 28.09 -6.48
N PHE A 298 -15.49 27.01 -6.90
CA PHE A 298 -15.67 26.33 -8.19
C PHE A 298 -16.25 24.90 -8.04
N LYS A 299 -16.90 24.59 -6.92
CA LYS A 299 -17.41 23.23 -6.58
C LYS A 299 -18.44 22.66 -7.57
N GLU A 300 -19.02 23.49 -8.45
CA GLU A 300 -19.84 22.99 -9.55
C GLU A 300 -19.02 22.21 -10.60
N HIS A 301 -17.71 22.43 -10.66
CA HIS A 301 -16.81 21.87 -11.67
C HIS A 301 -16.05 20.62 -11.23
N PHE A 302 -16.07 20.25 -9.96
CA PHE A 302 -15.39 19.06 -9.45
C PHE A 302 -16.13 18.41 -8.28
N LYS A 303 -15.79 17.16 -7.95
CA LYS A 303 -16.34 16.42 -6.80
C LYS A 303 -15.27 15.79 -5.92
N LEU A 304 -14.22 15.25 -6.53
CA LEU A 304 -13.08 14.64 -5.85
C LEU A 304 -11.79 15.31 -6.34
N LEU A 305 -11.10 16.00 -5.44
CA LEU A 305 -9.77 16.58 -5.67
C LEU A 305 -8.70 15.74 -4.99
N VAL A 306 -7.61 15.49 -5.68
CA VAL A 306 -6.42 14.82 -5.13
C VAL A 306 -5.22 15.70 -5.39
N PHE A 307 -4.58 16.19 -4.33
CA PHE A 307 -3.36 16.99 -4.42
C PHE A 307 -2.16 16.07 -4.34
N VAL A 308 -1.23 16.21 -5.28
CA VAL A 308 0.06 15.49 -5.30
C VAL A 308 1.21 16.49 -5.42
N GLY A 309 2.38 16.09 -4.94
CA GLY A 309 3.60 16.91 -5.03
C GLY A 309 4.05 17.21 -6.46
N SER A 310 4.89 18.22 -6.62
CA SER A 310 5.38 18.73 -7.91
C SER A 310 6.32 17.78 -8.64
N GLU A 311 6.84 16.77 -7.96
CA GLU A 311 7.67 15.69 -8.50
C GLU A 311 6.85 14.66 -9.31
N ASN A 312 5.53 14.57 -9.09
CA ASN A 312 4.73 13.45 -9.59
C ASN A 312 4.30 13.60 -11.05
N ARG A 313 4.23 12.48 -11.78
CA ARG A 313 3.80 12.42 -13.18
C ARG A 313 2.30 12.14 -13.26
N LEU A 314 1.52 13.11 -13.74
CA LEU A 314 0.05 12.95 -13.78
C LEU A 314 -0.42 11.98 -14.87
N GLU A 315 0.37 11.74 -15.90
CA GLU A 315 0.05 10.78 -16.96
C GLU A 315 0.23 9.31 -16.54
N ASN A 316 0.75 9.05 -15.34
CA ASN A 316 1.02 7.70 -14.84
C ASN A 316 0.05 7.30 -13.70
N PRO A 317 -1.16 6.83 -14.03
CA PRO A 317 -2.15 6.44 -13.01
C PRO A 317 -1.68 5.29 -12.11
N TYR A 318 -0.80 4.42 -12.62
CA TYR A 318 -0.25 3.30 -11.84
C TYR A 318 0.54 3.80 -10.63
N MET A 319 1.47 4.73 -10.86
CA MET A 319 2.31 5.31 -9.80
C MET A 319 1.56 6.39 -8.99
N LEU A 320 0.57 7.06 -9.57
CA LEU A 320 -0.32 7.94 -8.79
C LEU A 320 -1.09 7.16 -7.73
N LEU A 321 -1.64 5.98 -8.05
CA LEU A 321 -2.34 5.15 -7.06
C LEU A 321 -1.41 4.75 -5.92
N TRP A 322 -0.19 4.30 -6.25
CA TRP A 322 0.84 3.98 -5.27
C TRP A 322 1.13 5.17 -4.34
N ARG A 323 1.36 6.36 -4.90
CA ARG A 323 1.65 7.54 -4.07
C ARG A 323 0.48 7.95 -3.20
N VAL A 324 -0.73 7.99 -3.75
CA VAL A 324 -1.91 8.41 -3.01
C VAL A 324 -2.20 7.45 -1.86
N THR A 325 -2.08 6.14 -2.07
CA THR A 325 -2.32 5.15 -1.01
C THR A 325 -1.23 5.12 0.06
N ASN A 326 0.01 5.49 -0.29
CA ASN A 326 1.11 5.57 0.67
C ASN A 326 1.13 6.89 1.43
N ASN A 327 0.88 8.02 0.77
CA ASN A 327 1.16 9.37 1.30
C ASN A 327 0.03 9.98 2.13
N ILE A 328 -1.04 9.24 2.40
CA ILE A 328 -2.20 9.76 3.15
C ILE A 328 -2.38 9.05 4.48
N ASP A 329 -2.67 9.82 5.51
CA ASP A 329 -3.31 9.36 6.74
C ASP A 329 -4.76 9.85 6.71
N ALA A 330 -5.73 8.94 6.84
CA ALA A 330 -7.13 9.29 6.62
C ALA A 330 -7.70 10.31 7.63
N LEU A 331 -7.13 10.42 8.84
CA LEU A 331 -7.56 11.41 9.84
C LEU A 331 -7.09 12.82 9.48
N ARG A 332 -5.88 12.91 8.92
CA ARG A 332 -5.22 14.20 8.63
C ARG A 332 -5.55 14.72 7.25
N ASP A 333 -5.59 13.83 6.25
CA ASP A 333 -5.41 14.22 4.85
C ASP A 333 -6.68 14.17 4.01
N ILE A 334 -7.81 13.80 4.60
CA ILE A 334 -9.10 13.73 3.91
C ILE A 334 -10.02 14.83 4.43
N TYR A 335 -10.41 15.72 3.51
CA TYR A 335 -11.30 16.84 3.80
C TYR A 335 -12.63 16.67 3.07
N VAL A 336 -13.73 16.81 3.81
CA VAL A 336 -15.08 16.76 3.24
C VAL A 336 -15.78 18.08 3.52
N ARG A 337 -16.11 18.83 2.47
CA ARG A 337 -16.74 20.15 2.56
C ARG A 337 -17.74 20.35 1.43
N GLU A 338 -18.94 20.83 1.76
CA GLU A 338 -19.99 21.17 0.79
C GLU A 338 -20.33 20.06 -0.23
N GLY A 339 -20.10 18.79 0.12
CA GLY A 339 -20.31 17.64 -0.77
C GLY A 339 -19.12 17.26 -1.64
N ALA A 340 -18.08 18.10 -1.71
CA ALA A 340 -16.80 17.76 -2.33
C ALA A 340 -15.88 17.05 -1.33
N VAL A 341 -15.02 16.19 -1.88
CA VAL A 341 -13.98 15.46 -1.14
C VAL A 341 -12.62 15.90 -1.66
N CYS A 342 -11.68 16.13 -0.76
CA CYS A 342 -10.29 16.42 -1.08
C CYS A 342 -9.37 15.44 -0.34
N ILE A 343 -8.37 14.96 -1.06
CA ILE A 343 -7.31 14.10 -0.55
C ILE A 343 -5.98 14.85 -0.72
N ASP A 344 -5.26 15.08 0.38
CA ASP A 344 -3.91 15.63 0.38
C ASP A 344 -2.86 14.49 0.37
N ALA A 345 -2.36 14.12 -0.80
CA ALA A 345 -1.28 13.16 -0.97
C ALA A 345 0.10 13.83 -1.19
N THR A 346 0.23 15.11 -0.84
CA THR A 346 1.50 15.85 -0.89
C THR A 346 2.41 15.48 0.28
N ALA A 347 3.69 15.86 0.22
CA ALA A 347 4.57 15.75 1.37
C ALA A 347 4.05 16.55 2.58
N LYS A 348 4.30 16.03 3.79
CA LYS A 348 3.87 16.64 5.05
C LYS A 348 5.05 17.19 5.82
N GLY A 349 4.84 18.29 6.53
CA GLY A 349 5.82 18.92 7.39
C GLY A 349 5.21 19.42 8.69
N GLU A 350 5.94 20.30 9.36
CA GLU A 350 5.57 20.81 10.70
C GLU A 350 4.25 21.59 10.69
N ALA A 351 3.92 22.26 9.57
CA ALA A 351 2.66 22.99 9.44
C ALA A 351 1.43 22.07 9.52
N GLU A 352 1.56 20.79 9.16
CA GLU A 352 0.54 19.76 9.31
C GLU A 352 0.65 18.98 10.63
N GLY A 353 1.57 19.38 11.53
CA GLY A 353 1.87 18.63 12.76
C GLY A 353 2.65 17.34 12.54
N TYR A 354 3.34 17.20 11.39
CA TYR A 354 4.14 16.02 11.06
C TYR A 354 5.63 16.27 11.31
N THR A 355 6.25 15.44 12.16
CA THR A 355 7.63 15.68 12.66
C THR A 355 8.62 14.55 12.34
N ARG A 356 8.20 13.45 11.70
CA ARG A 356 9.06 12.27 11.44
C ARG A 356 10.04 12.44 10.27
N GLY A 357 10.03 13.60 9.60
CA GLY A 357 10.72 13.81 8.33
C GLY A 357 9.99 13.08 7.19
N TRP A 358 9.76 13.77 6.07
CA TRP A 358 9.10 13.13 4.94
C TRP A 358 10.12 12.32 4.13
N PRO A 359 9.91 11.02 3.92
CA PRO A 359 10.93 10.18 3.30
C PRO A 359 11.06 10.44 1.79
N LEU A 360 12.23 10.09 1.27
CA LEU A 360 12.45 10.02 -0.17
C LEU A 360 11.86 8.72 -0.73
N GLN A 361 11.44 8.76 -1.99
CA GLN A 361 11.08 7.56 -2.72
C GLN A 361 12.35 6.75 -3.04
N THR A 362 12.23 5.43 -3.14
CA THR A 362 13.34 4.59 -3.60
C THR A 362 13.49 4.72 -5.11
N ASP A 363 14.63 5.24 -5.55
CA ASP A 363 15.00 5.36 -6.96
C ASP A 363 16.27 4.57 -7.25
N CYS A 364 16.39 4.06 -8.47
CA CYS A 364 17.59 3.39 -8.94
C CYS A 364 18.45 4.36 -9.74
N ASP A 365 19.76 4.34 -9.53
CA ASP A 365 20.67 5.14 -10.33
C ASP A 365 20.73 4.64 -11.78
N ARG A 366 20.71 5.59 -12.74
CA ARG A 366 20.83 5.28 -14.18
C ARG A 366 22.09 4.49 -14.50
N ASP A 367 23.20 4.80 -13.84
CA ASP A 367 24.47 4.10 -14.01
C ASP A 367 24.42 2.65 -13.51
N VAL A 368 23.66 2.39 -12.45
CA VAL A 368 23.44 1.03 -11.94
C VAL A 368 22.68 0.20 -12.97
N VAL A 369 21.56 0.73 -13.49
CA VAL A 369 20.78 0.04 -14.53
C VAL A 369 21.62 -0.17 -15.80
N ALA A 370 22.36 0.85 -16.24
CA ALA A 370 23.25 0.73 -17.40
C ALA A 370 24.33 -0.35 -17.19
N ASN A 371 24.89 -0.46 -15.99
CA ASN A 371 25.85 -1.51 -15.64
C ASN A 371 25.21 -2.91 -15.68
N LEU A 372 24.00 -3.07 -15.15
CA LEU A 372 23.27 -4.33 -15.15
C LEU A 372 22.89 -4.78 -16.57
N ILE A 373 22.48 -3.86 -17.43
CA ILE A 373 22.23 -4.10 -18.86
C ILE A 373 23.52 -4.55 -19.55
N LYS A 374 24.62 -3.83 -19.32
CA LYS A 374 25.93 -4.19 -19.90
C LYS A 374 26.40 -5.59 -19.49
N ARG A 375 26.04 -6.03 -18.28
CA ARG A 375 26.34 -7.38 -17.76
C ARG A 375 25.36 -8.46 -18.23
N GLY A 376 24.29 -8.08 -18.93
CA GLY A 376 23.24 -9.00 -19.38
C GLY A 376 22.34 -9.52 -18.25
N ILE A 377 22.31 -8.85 -17.10
CA ILE A 377 21.47 -9.22 -15.95
C ILE A 377 20.05 -8.69 -16.12
N VAL A 378 19.94 -7.46 -16.64
CA VAL A 378 18.66 -6.78 -16.91
C VAL A 378 18.55 -6.49 -18.40
N LYS A 379 17.35 -6.57 -18.96
CA LYS A 379 17.07 -6.18 -20.34
C LYS A 379 16.90 -4.67 -20.45
N ASP A 380 17.28 -4.08 -21.58
CA ASP A 380 17.03 -2.67 -21.84
C ASP A 380 15.55 -2.46 -22.21
N GLU A 381 14.74 -2.05 -21.23
CA GLU A 381 13.28 -1.92 -21.35
C GLU A 381 12.81 -0.51 -20.91
N PRO A 382 13.09 0.53 -21.72
CA PRO A 382 12.84 1.93 -21.34
C PRO A 382 11.35 2.23 -21.08
N GLU A 383 10.44 1.54 -21.76
CA GLU A 383 9.00 1.66 -21.51
C GLU A 383 8.61 1.17 -20.11
N LEU A 384 9.19 0.06 -19.64
CA LEU A 384 8.96 -0.44 -18.29
C LEU A 384 9.61 0.47 -17.24
N PHE A 385 10.83 0.94 -17.49
CA PHE A 385 11.50 1.87 -16.60
C PHE A 385 10.72 3.18 -16.42
N SER A 386 10.11 3.67 -17.51
CA SER A 386 9.24 4.86 -17.47
C SER A 386 7.91 4.58 -16.78
N LYS A 387 7.27 3.43 -17.04
CA LYS A 387 6.00 3.04 -16.43
C LYS A 387 6.09 2.90 -14.91
N PHE A 388 7.18 2.34 -14.40
CA PHE A 388 7.39 2.12 -12.97
C PHE A 388 8.26 3.18 -12.30
N GLU A 389 8.62 4.24 -13.04
CA GLU A 389 9.36 5.40 -12.53
C GLU A 389 10.62 4.99 -11.74
N ILE A 390 11.41 4.10 -12.34
CA ILE A 390 12.60 3.48 -11.72
C ILE A 390 13.68 4.53 -11.38
N PHE A 391 13.70 5.68 -12.06
CA PHE A 391 14.75 6.70 -11.95
C PHE A 391 14.32 7.99 -11.23
N GLY A 392 13.12 8.03 -10.64
CA GLY A 392 12.50 9.27 -10.16
C GLY A 392 11.60 9.91 -11.20
#